data_AF-A0A2D6LU29-F1
#
_entry.id   AF-A0A2D6LU29-F1
#
_cell.length_a   1.000
_cell.length_b   1.000
_cell.length_c   1.000
_cell.angle_alpha   90.00
_cell.angle_beta   90.00
_cell.angle_gamma   90.00
#
_symmetry.space_group_name_H-M   'P 1'
#
loop_
_entity.id
_entity.type
_entity.pdbx_description
1 polymer ?
#
loop_
_entity_poly.entity_id
_entity_poly.type
_entity_poly.pdbx_seq_one_letter_code
_entity_poly.pdbx_strand_id
1 'polypeptide(L)'
;MAQKPDRLTYPQRNPKYRFYGNNIKSMINVAVNWEDGDLKNALVYNIANHMKKCFLNWNKDTVQDEVILNHLVELSDNKLVVKEEDLPLTDASEFLKIRSKNGNGSKNNHKQRNKRNNSRKRY
;
A
#
# COMPACT_ATOMS: atom_id res chain seq x y z
N MET A 1 -0.40 -1.73 -52.57
CA MET A 1 -0.80 -2.64 -51.47
C MET A 1 -0.27 -2.06 -50.17
N ALA A 2 -1.15 -1.68 -49.24
CA ALA A 2 -0.75 -1.23 -47.90
C ALA A 2 -0.34 -2.46 -47.08
N GLN A 3 0.92 -2.50 -46.65
CA GLN A 3 1.45 -3.60 -45.83
C GLN A 3 0.82 -3.55 -44.44
N LYS A 4 0.32 -4.70 -43.95
CA LYS A 4 -0.29 -4.78 -42.61
C LYS A 4 0.79 -4.51 -41.56
N PRO A 5 0.50 -3.68 -40.54
CA PRO A 5 1.46 -3.38 -39.50
C PRO A 5 1.82 -4.65 -38.72
N ASP A 6 3.10 -4.79 -38.38
CA ASP A 6 3.62 -5.92 -37.64
C ASP A 6 3.07 -5.93 -36.20
N ARG A 7 2.88 -7.13 -35.64
CA ARG A 7 2.31 -7.25 -34.30
C ARG A 7 3.42 -6.98 -33.28
N LEU A 8 3.28 -5.89 -32.54
CA LEU A 8 4.16 -5.60 -31.41
C LEU A 8 4.04 -6.71 -30.37
N THR A 9 5.16 -7.40 -30.10
CA THR A 9 5.26 -8.38 -29.03
C THR A 9 5.11 -7.68 -27.70
N TYR A 10 3.97 -7.88 -27.02
CA TYR A 10 3.79 -7.33 -25.68
C TYR A 10 4.79 -7.98 -24.72
N PRO A 11 5.53 -7.20 -23.94
CA PRO A 11 6.46 -7.76 -22.96
C PRO A 11 5.67 -8.57 -21.93
N GLN A 12 5.90 -9.88 -21.91
CA GLN A 12 5.31 -10.82 -20.95
C GLN A 12 5.98 -10.63 -19.58
N ARG A 13 5.59 -9.58 -18.85
CA ARG A 13 5.94 -9.42 -17.43
C ARG A 13 4.84 -10.07 -16.60
N ASN A 14 5.03 -11.34 -16.26
CA ASN A 14 4.23 -12.04 -15.25
C ASN A 14 4.99 -12.04 -13.92
N PRO A 15 4.90 -10.97 -13.10
CA PRO A 15 5.44 -11.02 -11.76
C PRO A 15 4.69 -12.09 -10.96
N LYS A 16 5.44 -12.98 -10.28
CA LYS A 16 4.92 -14.04 -9.40
C LYS A 16 3.92 -13.46 -8.38
N TYR A 17 4.21 -12.25 -7.89
CA TYR A 17 3.36 -11.48 -6.99
C TYR A 17 2.94 -10.15 -7.64
N ARG A 18 1.76 -10.12 -8.24
CA ARG A 18 1.20 -8.94 -8.92
C ARG A 18 0.95 -7.75 -7.99
N PHE A 19 0.69 -8.01 -6.71
CA PHE A 19 0.37 -6.98 -5.72
C PHE A 19 1.56 -6.08 -5.35
N TYR A 20 2.79 -6.51 -5.60
CA TYR A 20 4.00 -5.73 -5.31
C TYR A 20 4.46 -4.84 -6.47
N GLY A 21 4.07 -5.16 -7.71
CA GLY A 21 4.49 -4.44 -8.90
C GLY A 21 6.02 -4.38 -9.08
N ASN A 22 6.49 -3.43 -9.89
CA ASN A 22 7.93 -3.29 -10.16
C ASN A 22 8.71 -2.57 -9.04
N ASN A 23 8.04 -1.74 -8.23
CA ASN A 23 8.71 -0.92 -7.22
C ASN A 23 9.39 -1.78 -6.15
N ILE A 24 8.69 -2.77 -5.60
CA ILE A 24 9.26 -3.70 -4.60
C ILE A 24 10.45 -4.45 -5.19
N LYS A 25 10.36 -4.93 -6.44
CA LYS A 25 11.47 -5.60 -7.11
C LYS A 25 12.69 -4.68 -7.26
N SER A 26 12.50 -3.41 -7.60
CA SER A 26 13.60 -2.44 -7.67
C SER A 26 14.20 -2.17 -6.28
N MET A 27 13.37 -2.00 -5.25
CA MET A 27 13.87 -1.78 -3.88
C MET A 27 14.68 -2.97 -3.36
N ILE A 28 14.21 -4.20 -3.61
CA ILE A 28 14.94 -5.42 -3.25
C ILE A 28 16.30 -5.47 -3.95
N ASN A 29 16.34 -5.20 -5.27
CA ASN A 29 17.62 -5.16 -5.99
C ASN A 29 18.60 -4.14 -5.41
N VAL A 30 18.13 -2.95 -5.03
CA VAL A 30 18.98 -1.93 -4.41
C VAL A 30 19.49 -2.40 -3.03
N ALA A 31 18.59 -2.95 -2.20
CA ALA A 31 18.95 -3.44 -0.87
C ALA A 31 19.94 -4.63 -0.91
N VAL A 32 19.86 -5.50 -1.93
CA VAL A 32 20.83 -6.59 -2.13
C VAL A 32 22.22 -6.07 -2.49
N ASN A 33 22.32 -4.93 -3.18
CA ASN A 33 23.61 -4.34 -3.57
C ASN A 33 24.27 -3.52 -2.46
N TRP A 34 23.60 -3.29 -1.33
CA TRP A 34 24.18 -2.57 -0.19
C TRP A 34 24.97 -3.50 0.72
N GLU A 35 26.04 -2.96 1.31
CA GLU A 35 26.83 -3.64 2.33
C GLU A 35 26.01 -3.87 3.61
N ASP A 36 26.35 -4.95 4.31
CA ASP A 36 25.71 -5.30 5.58
C ASP A 36 26.02 -4.25 6.65
N GLY A 37 24.96 -3.60 7.14
CA GLY A 37 25.03 -2.55 8.14
C GLY A 37 23.64 -2.10 8.59
N ASP A 38 23.58 -1.22 9.59
CA ASP A 38 22.32 -0.74 10.16
C ASP A 38 21.42 -0.06 9.12
N LEU A 39 22.04 0.66 8.18
CA LEU A 39 21.38 1.30 7.03
C LEU A 39 20.66 0.29 6.12
N LYS A 40 21.28 -0.87 5.85
CA LYS A 40 20.65 -1.94 5.07
C LYS A 40 19.49 -2.57 5.83
N ASN A 41 19.64 -2.83 7.13
CA ASN A 41 18.58 -3.40 7.96
C ASN A 41 17.36 -2.47 8.00
N ALA A 42 17.57 -1.17 8.23
CA ALA A 42 16.50 -0.18 8.21
C ALA A 42 15.80 -0.11 6.83
N LEU A 43 16.55 -0.23 5.73
CA LEU A 43 15.97 -0.28 4.38
C LEU A 43 15.14 -1.55 4.18
N VAL A 44 15.64 -2.72 4.59
CA VAL A 44 14.93 -4.00 4.50
C VAL A 44 13.63 -3.97 5.31
N TYR A 45 13.66 -3.40 6.52
CA TYR A 45 12.47 -3.17 7.33
C TYR A 45 11.44 -2.27 6.63
N ASN A 46 11.89 -1.17 6.02
CA ASN A 46 11.02 -0.29 5.24
C ASN A 46 10.43 -0.99 4.00
N ILE A 47 11.20 -1.85 3.33
CA ILE A 47 10.72 -2.65 2.21
C ILE A 47 9.63 -3.61 2.68
N ALA A 48 9.84 -4.31 3.80
CA ALA A 48 8.84 -5.21 4.38
C ALA A 48 7.54 -4.47 4.73
N ASN A 49 7.64 -3.28 5.35
CA ASN A 49 6.47 -2.42 5.59
C ASN A 49 5.77 -1.99 4.30
N HIS A 50 6.53 -1.65 3.25
CA HIS A 50 5.97 -1.32 1.95
C HIS A 50 5.26 -2.53 1.33
N MET A 51 5.81 -3.73 1.46
CA MET A 51 5.18 -4.97 1.02
C MET A 51 3.85 -5.20 1.75
N LYS A 52 3.81 -5.06 3.08
CA LYS A 52 2.57 -5.15 3.86
C LYS A 52 1.51 -4.16 3.37
N LYS A 53 1.90 -2.91 3.11
CA LYS A 53 1.01 -1.88 2.55
C LYS A 53 0.49 -2.23 1.14
N CYS A 54 1.36 -2.68 0.24
CA CYS A 54 0.99 -3.09 -1.12
C CYS A 54 0.02 -4.27 -1.09
N PHE A 55 0.25 -5.23 -0.19
CA PHE A 55 -0.63 -6.36 0.02
C PHE A 55 -2.02 -5.91 0.47
N LEU A 56 -2.13 -5.09 1.52
CA LEU A 56 -3.41 -4.53 2.01
C LEU A 56 -4.11 -3.60 1.00
N ASN A 57 -3.35 -3.08 0.02
CA ASN A 57 -3.92 -2.28 -1.05
C ASN A 57 -4.56 -3.13 -2.15
N TRP A 58 -3.93 -4.25 -2.50
CA TRP A 58 -4.42 -5.18 -3.50
C TRP A 58 -5.41 -6.21 -2.95
N ASN A 59 -5.19 -6.67 -1.73
CA ASN A 59 -5.97 -7.65 -0.99
C ASN A 59 -6.70 -6.92 0.14
N LYS A 60 -8.02 -7.03 0.22
CA LYS A 60 -8.81 -6.32 1.25
C LYS A 60 -8.81 -7.02 2.60
N ASP A 61 -8.08 -8.12 2.72
CA ASP A 61 -7.97 -8.94 3.92
C ASP A 61 -6.71 -8.61 4.72
N THR A 62 -6.69 -9.04 5.99
CA THR A 62 -5.51 -8.93 6.84
C THR A 62 -4.41 -9.86 6.36
N VAL A 63 -3.16 -9.50 6.63
CA VAL A 63 -1.98 -10.31 6.30
C VAL A 63 -1.11 -10.47 7.54
N GLN A 64 -0.60 -11.69 7.73
CA GLN A 64 0.35 -12.01 8.79
C GLN A 64 1.75 -11.56 8.38
N ASP A 65 2.53 -11.09 9.35
CA ASP A 65 3.89 -10.59 9.11
C ASP A 65 4.80 -11.70 8.55
N GLU A 66 4.63 -12.93 9.02
CA GLU A 66 5.34 -14.13 8.54
C GLU A 66 5.22 -14.32 7.01
N VAL A 67 4.03 -14.06 6.44
CA VAL A 67 3.80 -14.19 5.00
C VAL A 67 4.58 -13.13 4.23
N ILE A 68 4.63 -11.90 4.77
CA ILE A 68 5.38 -10.80 4.16
C ILE A 68 6.88 -11.08 4.19
N LEU A 69 7.38 -11.61 5.32
CA LEU A 69 8.77 -12.02 5.47
C LEU A 69 9.14 -13.14 4.49
N ASN A 70 8.30 -14.16 4.38
CA ASN A 70 8.49 -15.25 3.42
C ASN A 70 8.55 -14.72 1.98
N HIS A 71 7.64 -13.82 1.59
CA HIS A 71 7.70 -13.21 0.26
C HIS A 71 8.97 -12.39 0.02
N LEU A 72 9.48 -11.69 1.04
CA LEU A 72 10.71 -10.90 0.93
C LEU A 72 11.92 -11.81 0.73
N VAL A 73 12.00 -12.91 1.49
CA VAL A 73 13.04 -13.92 1.35
C VAL A 73 12.98 -14.58 -0.03
N GLU A 74 11.79 -14.98 -0.49
CA GLU A 74 11.62 -15.56 -1.82
C GLU A 74 11.97 -14.59 -2.96
N LEU A 75 11.58 -13.32 -2.86
CA LEU A 75 11.86 -12.32 -3.90
C LEU A 75 13.30 -11.82 -3.91
N SER A 76 14.01 -11.99 -2.79
CA SER A 76 15.42 -11.62 -2.65
C SER A 76 16.37 -12.79 -2.90
N ASP A 77 15.88 -13.96 -3.32
CA ASP A 77 16.67 -15.18 -3.47
C ASP A 77 17.43 -15.55 -2.17
N ASN A 78 16.76 -15.45 -1.02
CA ASN A 78 17.31 -15.67 0.34
C ASN A 78 18.43 -14.71 0.77
N LYS A 79 18.61 -13.58 0.08
CA LYS A 79 19.69 -12.62 0.37
C LYS A 79 19.32 -11.56 1.39
N LEU A 80 18.02 -11.30 1.59
CA LEU A 80 17.53 -10.32 2.55
C LEU A 80 16.67 -11.02 3.60
N VAL A 81 16.97 -10.74 4.87
CA VAL A 81 16.22 -11.22 6.02
C VAL A 81 15.99 -10.02 6.94
N VAL A 82 14.75 -9.83 7.39
CA VAL A 82 14.42 -8.84 8.43
C VAL A 82 14.83 -9.43 9.77
N LYS A 83 15.51 -8.66 10.61
CA LYS A 83 15.86 -9.09 11.96
C LYS A 83 14.61 -9.19 12.83
N GLU A 84 14.58 -10.18 13.72
CA GLU A 84 13.50 -10.33 14.71
C GLU A 84 13.37 -9.13 15.66
N GLU A 85 14.47 -8.39 15.86
CA GLU A 85 14.54 -7.18 16.68
C GLU A 85 13.69 -6.02 16.13
N ASP A 86 13.49 -5.97 14.81
CA ASP A 86 12.70 -4.92 14.14
C ASP A 86 11.21 -5.29 14.02
N LEU A 87 10.80 -6.48 14.48
CA LEU A 87 9.42 -6.92 14.50
C LEU A 87 8.69 -6.39 15.77
N PRO A 88 7.37 -6.14 15.70
CA PRO A 88 6.47 -6.40 14.59
C PRO A 88 6.52 -5.33 13.47
N LEU A 89 6.07 -5.70 12.27
CA LEU A 89 5.86 -4.73 11.19
C LEU A 89 4.75 -3.76 11.59
N THR A 90 4.70 -2.60 10.94
CA THR A 90 3.65 -1.59 11.19
C THR A 90 2.27 -2.21 11.05
N ASP A 91 1.37 -1.88 11.97
CA ASP A 91 0.04 -2.50 12.04
C ASP A 91 -0.80 -2.19 10.79
N ALA A 92 -1.62 -3.17 10.38
CA ALA A 92 -2.49 -3.03 9.21
C ALA A 92 -3.46 -1.84 9.32
N SER A 93 -3.89 -1.52 10.54
CA SER A 93 -4.81 -0.40 10.81
C SER A 93 -4.19 0.95 10.48
N GLU A 94 -2.90 1.14 10.74
CA GLU A 94 -2.18 2.39 10.42
C GLU A 94 -2.19 2.67 8.92
N PHE A 95 -2.06 1.64 8.09
CA PHE A 95 -2.13 1.77 6.62
C PHE A 95 -3.56 2.06 6.12
N LEU A 96 -4.59 1.54 6.80
CA LEU A 96 -5.99 1.69 6.40
C LEU A 96 -6.61 3.03 6.85
N LYS A 97 -6.16 3.60 7.99
CA LYS A 97 -6.66 4.89 8.53
C LYS A 97 -6.52 6.05 7.54
N ILE A 98 -5.54 6.02 6.65
CA ILE A 98 -5.26 7.07 5.67
C ILE A 98 -6.38 7.18 4.60
N ARG A 99 -7.26 6.17 4.47
CA ARG A 99 -8.32 6.15 3.44
C ARG A 99 -9.52 7.07 3.73
N SER A 100 -9.73 7.59 4.94
CA SER A 100 -11.02 8.22 5.30
C SER A 100 -11.12 9.76 5.17
N LYS A 101 -10.08 10.49 4.74
CA LYS A 101 -10.18 11.97 4.69
C LYS A 101 -10.53 12.60 3.35
N ASN A 102 -10.40 11.89 2.21
CA ASN A 102 -10.59 12.50 0.89
C ASN A 102 -11.56 11.74 -0.04
N GLY A 103 -12.71 11.29 0.48
CA GLY A 103 -13.77 10.73 -0.36
C GLY A 103 -15.13 10.68 0.32
N ASN A 104 -16.03 11.59 -0.07
CA ASN A 104 -17.49 11.49 0.00
C ASN A 104 -18.09 10.76 1.23
N GLY A 105 -17.84 11.24 2.44
CA GLY A 105 -18.74 11.01 3.56
C GLY A 105 -20.03 11.81 3.35
N SER A 106 -21.18 11.14 3.34
CA SER A 106 -22.51 11.75 3.16
C SER A 106 -22.69 13.02 4.01
N LYS A 107 -22.76 14.18 3.36
CA LYS A 107 -23.16 15.44 4.00
C LYS A 107 -24.63 15.35 4.38
N ASN A 108 -24.93 14.78 5.54
CA ASN A 108 -26.18 15.06 6.23
C ASN A 108 -26.15 16.49 6.76
N ASN A 109 -26.29 17.46 5.85
CA ASN A 109 -26.63 18.84 6.17
C ASN A 109 -28.10 18.86 6.58
N HIS A 110 -28.38 18.50 7.83
CA HIS A 110 -29.66 18.78 8.44
C HIS A 110 -29.75 20.30 8.62
N LYS A 111 -30.23 20.99 7.59
CA LYS A 111 -30.64 22.40 7.67
C LYS A 111 -31.75 22.48 8.71
N GLN A 112 -31.40 22.83 9.95
CA GLN A 112 -32.37 23.34 10.91
C GLN A 112 -32.91 24.65 10.35
N ARG A 113 -34.11 24.56 9.79
CA ARG A 113 -34.86 25.67 9.24
C ARG A 113 -35.39 26.48 10.42
N ASN A 114 -34.65 27.54 10.74
CA ASN A 114 -34.95 28.52 11.76
C ASN A 114 -36.37 29.10 11.55
N LYS A 115 -37.35 28.66 12.35
CA LYS A 115 -38.72 29.20 12.35
C LYS A 115 -38.73 30.46 13.21
N ARG A 116 -38.56 31.62 12.56
CA ARG A 116 -38.89 32.94 13.12
C ARG A 116 -40.39 32.98 13.43
N ASN A 117 -40.77 32.78 14.69
CA ASN A 117 -42.10 33.14 15.17
C ASN A 117 -42.08 34.60 15.60
N ASN A 118 -42.60 35.43 14.70
CA ASN A 118 -42.81 36.86 14.83
C ASN A 118 -43.84 37.14 15.93
N SER A 119 -43.37 37.74 17.02
CA SER A 119 -44.19 38.36 18.05
C SER A 119 -44.99 39.53 17.47
N ARG A 120 -46.28 39.32 17.22
CA ARG A 120 -47.27 40.41 17.09
C ARG A 120 -48.38 40.18 18.12
N LYS A 121 -48.15 40.68 19.33
CA LYS A 121 -49.23 41.02 20.26
C LYS A 121 -49.92 42.29 19.74
N ARG A 122 -51.19 42.17 19.35
CA ARG A 122 -52.15 43.27 19.33
C ARG A 122 -53.30 42.86 20.24
N TYR A 123 -53.38 43.47 21.41
CA TYR A 123 -54.61 43.90 22.05
C TYR A 123 -54.24 45.11 22.90
#